data_AF-A0A6N2MV99-F1
#
_entry.id   AF-A0A6N2MV99-F1
#
_cell.length_a   1.000
_cell.length_b   1.000
_cell.length_c   1.000
_cell.angle_alpha   90.00
_cell.angle_beta   90.00
_cell.angle_gamma   90.00
#
_symmetry.space_group_name_H-M   'P 1'
#
loop_
_entity.id
_entity.type
_entity.pdbx_description
1 polymer ?
#
loop_
_entity_poly.entity_id
_entity_poly.type
_entity_poly.pdbx_seq_one_letter_code
_entity_poly.pdbx_strand_id
1 'polypeptide(L)'
;MDSRNGPASETPLDAEIESFFDSAPPLKDSAGIIKKLKEFIEFNSTPPGKGSPRRVVCVTSGGTTVPLEQRCVRFIDNFSSGNRGATSTEYFIKAGYAVIFLYRRGSFQPYCQSLPEDLLLECFECSDDSTIQVHQPHTEAVKRAVRDHHAAVAAGQLLKLPFTTIFEYLQMLQSIAMSMRDLGSHAVFYLAAAVSDFYVPWESMVMFKYINTLLITADNI
;
A
#
# COMPACT_ATOMS: atom_id res chain seq x y z
N MET A 1 31.85 29.03 -24.27
CA MET A 1 32.21 29.41 -22.89
C MET A 1 31.84 28.25 -22.01
N ASP A 2 32.88 27.72 -21.38
CA ASP A 2 32.94 26.47 -20.64
C ASP A 2 31.94 26.33 -19.48
N SER A 3 31.37 25.12 -19.43
CA SER A 3 31.45 24.20 -18.30
C SER A 3 31.30 24.79 -16.90
N ARG A 4 30.10 24.62 -16.32
CA ARG A 4 29.91 24.49 -14.86
C ARG A 4 28.84 23.43 -14.55
N ASN A 5 29.12 22.18 -14.92
CA ASN A 5 28.62 21.04 -14.17
C ASN A 5 29.69 20.72 -13.12
N GLY A 6 29.59 21.37 -11.95
CA GLY A 6 30.26 20.84 -10.76
C GLY A 6 29.51 19.58 -10.31
N PRO A 7 30.19 18.58 -9.72
CA PRO A 7 29.48 17.46 -9.11
C PRO A 7 28.58 18.04 -8.01
N ALA A 8 27.30 17.65 -8.01
CA ALA A 8 26.43 17.95 -6.88
C ALA A 8 27.12 17.37 -5.64
N SER A 9 27.49 18.22 -4.66
CA SER A 9 28.04 17.70 -3.41
C SER A 9 26.93 16.91 -2.74
N GLU A 10 27.10 15.60 -2.60
CA GLU A 10 26.21 14.74 -1.84
C GLU A 10 25.97 15.37 -0.47
N THR A 11 24.73 15.70 -0.18
CA THR A 11 24.38 16.25 1.12
C THR A 11 24.37 15.11 2.14
N PRO A 12 24.62 15.39 3.44
CA PRO A 12 24.53 14.35 4.48
C PRO A 12 23.19 13.60 4.48
N LEU A 13 22.12 14.26 4.03
CA LEU A 13 20.79 13.67 3.89
C LEU A 13 20.71 12.69 2.72
N ASP A 14 21.35 12.97 1.58
CA ASP A 14 21.36 12.07 0.42
C ASP A 14 22.08 10.76 0.77
N ALA A 15 23.20 10.84 1.48
CA ALA A 15 23.92 9.67 1.97
C ALA A 15 23.11 8.83 2.97
N GLU A 16 22.30 9.47 3.83
CA GLU A 16 21.39 8.78 4.74
C GLU A 16 20.25 8.07 4.00
N ILE A 17 19.70 8.71 2.96
CA ILE A 17 18.69 8.12 2.08
C ILE A 17 19.25 6.90 1.34
N GLU A 18 20.44 7.00 0.76
CA GLU A 18 21.10 5.88 0.09
C GLU A 18 21.36 4.74 1.07
N SER A 19 21.91 5.04 2.25
CA SER A 19 22.12 4.05 3.32
C SER A 19 20.83 3.34 3.73
N PHE A 20 19.69 4.04 3.78
CA PHE A 20 18.39 3.41 4.03
C PHE A 20 18.05 2.38 2.96
N PHE A 21 18.13 2.75 1.67
CA PHE A 21 17.73 1.87 0.58
C PHE A 21 18.69 0.69 0.39
N ASP A 22 19.99 0.91 0.62
CA ASP A 22 21.02 -0.13 0.52
C ASP A 22 20.90 -1.17 1.64
N SER A 23 20.57 -0.73 2.86
CA SER A 23 20.41 -1.62 4.00
C SER A 23 19.02 -2.28 4.05
N ALA A 24 18.02 -1.73 3.38
CA ALA A 24 16.64 -2.22 3.47
C ALA A 24 16.51 -3.70 3.03
N PRO A 25 15.67 -4.50 3.71
CA PRO A 25 15.39 -5.85 3.26
C PRO A 25 14.75 -5.82 1.86
N PRO A 26 15.10 -6.78 0.98
CA PRO A 26 14.60 -6.78 -0.39
C PRO A 26 13.07 -6.94 -0.41
N LEU A 27 12.41 -6.13 -1.25
CA LEU A 27 10.99 -6.30 -1.52
C LEU A 27 10.68 -7.70 -2.07
N LYS A 28 9.71 -8.37 -1.44
CA LYS A 28 9.15 -9.61 -1.98
C LYS A 28 8.48 -9.31 -3.33
N ASP A 29 8.88 -10.02 -4.38
CA ASP A 29 8.34 -9.88 -5.75
C ASP A 29 8.53 -8.47 -6.36
N SER A 30 9.69 -7.84 -6.13
CA SER A 30 10.02 -6.52 -6.70
C SER A 30 9.83 -6.45 -8.22
N ALA A 31 10.29 -7.47 -8.96
CA ALA A 31 10.14 -7.56 -10.41
C ALA A 31 8.68 -7.60 -10.86
N GLY A 32 7.82 -8.36 -10.15
CA GLY A 32 6.39 -8.42 -10.43
C GLY A 32 5.69 -7.10 -10.15
N ILE A 33 6.08 -6.39 -9.09
CA ILE A 33 5.57 -5.06 -8.76
C ILE A 33 5.93 -4.05 -9.85
N ILE A 34 7.20 -4.00 -10.27
CA ILE A 34 7.67 -3.09 -11.32
C ILE A 34 6.95 -3.36 -12.65
N LYS A 35 6.78 -4.64 -13.01
CA LYS A 35 6.03 -5.04 -14.20
C LYS A 35 4.59 -4.53 -14.16
N LYS A 36 3.86 -4.75 -13.06
CA LYS A 36 2.48 -4.27 -12.88
C LYS A 36 2.38 -2.75 -12.95
N LEU A 37 3.33 -2.03 -12.34
CA LEU A 37 3.39 -0.57 -12.39
C LEU A 37 3.56 -0.07 -13.83
N LYS A 38 4.52 -0.65 -14.56
CA LYS A 38 4.77 -0.28 -15.96
C LYS A 38 3.53 -0.52 -16.83
N GLU A 39 2.94 -1.72 -16.75
CA GLU A 39 1.73 -2.07 -17.49
C GLU A 39 0.56 -1.12 -17.17
N PHE A 40 0.37 -0.79 -15.88
CA PHE A 40 -0.69 0.11 -15.45
C PHE A 40 -0.50 1.55 -15.95
N ILE A 41 0.74 2.05 -15.91
CA ILE A 41 1.06 3.41 -16.37
C ILE A 41 0.97 3.51 -17.89
N GLU A 42 1.48 2.51 -18.62
CA GLU A 42 1.39 2.44 -20.08
C GLU A 42 -0.08 2.41 -20.53
N PHE A 43 -0.89 1.55 -19.93
CA PHE A 43 -2.32 1.46 -20.22
C PHE A 43 -3.06 2.79 -20.01
N ASN A 44 -2.72 3.54 -18.96
CA ASN A 44 -3.40 4.82 -18.66
C ASN A 44 -2.81 6.02 -19.42
N SER A 45 -1.59 5.91 -19.93
CA SER A 45 -0.96 6.95 -20.76
C SER A 45 -1.47 6.89 -22.19
N THR A 46 -1.65 5.69 -22.73
CA THR A 46 -2.18 5.43 -24.08
C THR A 46 -3.36 4.47 -24.00
N PRO A 47 -4.52 4.92 -23.50
CA PRO A 47 -5.67 4.05 -23.32
C PRO A 47 -6.15 3.46 -24.67
N PRO A 48 -6.63 2.20 -24.70
CA PRO A 48 -7.18 1.61 -25.92
C PRO A 48 -8.39 2.43 -26.43
N GLY A 49 -8.19 3.15 -27.55
CA GLY A 49 -9.20 4.03 -28.16
C GLY A 49 -8.71 5.47 -28.37
N LYS A 50 -9.53 6.35 -28.94
CA LYS A 50 -9.21 7.78 -29.15
C LYS A 50 -9.29 8.63 -27.86
N GLY A 51 -8.94 8.04 -26.70
CA GLY A 51 -9.01 8.70 -25.41
C GLY A 51 -7.77 9.54 -25.12
N SER A 52 -7.92 10.66 -24.40
CA SER A 52 -6.79 11.39 -23.82
C SER A 52 -6.14 10.57 -22.70
N PRO A 53 -4.84 10.78 -22.41
CA PRO A 53 -4.17 10.19 -21.25
C PRO A 53 -4.98 10.41 -19.96
N ARG A 54 -5.13 9.36 -19.17
CA ARG A 54 -5.79 9.43 -17.86
C ARG A 54 -4.80 9.94 -16.83
N ARG A 55 -5.24 10.84 -15.94
CA ARG A 55 -4.43 11.25 -14.79
C ARG A 55 -4.25 10.07 -13.84
N VAL A 56 -3.05 9.92 -13.31
CA VAL A 56 -2.69 8.84 -12.38
C VAL A 56 -2.41 9.43 -11.00
N VAL A 57 -3.05 8.89 -9.98
CA VAL A 57 -2.80 9.27 -8.59
C VAL A 57 -2.28 8.07 -7.80
N CYS A 58 -1.19 8.27 -7.07
CA CYS A 58 -0.75 7.35 -6.03
C CYS A 58 -1.40 7.74 -4.71
N VAL A 59 -2.32 6.91 -4.21
CA VAL A 59 -2.94 7.07 -2.89
C VAL A 59 -2.23 6.14 -1.92
N THR A 60 -1.66 6.69 -0.85
CA THR A 60 -1.11 5.87 0.24
C THR A 60 -2.11 5.77 1.39
N SER A 61 -2.25 4.60 2.01
CA SER A 61 -3.26 4.36 3.04
C SER A 61 -2.83 3.38 4.13
N GLY A 62 -3.28 3.62 5.36
CA GLY A 62 -2.97 2.80 6.52
C GLY A 62 -1.62 3.13 7.17
N GLY A 63 -1.26 2.35 8.20
CA GLY A 63 -0.07 2.56 9.00
C GLY A 63 1.15 1.75 8.55
N THR A 64 2.36 2.25 8.75
CA THR A 64 3.59 1.44 8.64
C THR A 64 3.98 0.81 9.97
N THR A 65 4.58 -0.39 9.92
CA THR A 65 5.30 -0.96 11.06
C THR A 65 6.80 -0.79 10.97
N VAL A 66 7.45 -0.69 12.12
CA VAL A 66 8.90 -0.76 12.27
C VAL A 66 9.25 -2.05 12.99
N PRO A 67 9.79 -3.07 12.31
CA PRO A 67 10.26 -4.27 12.99
C PRO A 67 11.45 -3.95 13.89
N LEU A 68 11.52 -4.62 15.05
CA LEU A 68 12.65 -4.48 16.00
C LEU A 68 13.67 -5.62 15.87
N GLU A 69 13.32 -6.67 15.12
CA GLU A 69 14.15 -7.84 14.83
C GLU A 69 13.94 -8.26 13.38
N GLN A 70 14.96 -8.88 12.75
CA GLN A 70 14.84 -9.36 11.37
C GLN A 70 13.79 -10.48 11.24
N ARG A 71 13.74 -11.39 12.22
CA ARG A 71 12.63 -12.33 12.42
C ARG A 71 11.61 -11.67 13.34
N CYS A 72 10.90 -10.70 12.76
CA CYS A 72 10.03 -9.80 13.48
C CYS A 72 8.96 -10.54 14.29
N VAL A 73 9.01 -10.37 15.62
CA VAL A 73 7.93 -10.72 16.54
C VAL A 73 7.33 -9.46 17.15
N ARG A 74 8.16 -8.43 17.36
CA ARG A 74 7.74 -7.13 17.90
C ARG A 74 8.00 -6.03 16.89
N PHE A 75 7.08 -5.07 16.88
CA PHE A 75 7.16 -3.92 16.01
C PHE A 75 6.51 -2.71 16.66
N ILE A 76 6.92 -1.53 16.23
CA ILE A 76 6.20 -0.28 16.47
C ILE A 76 5.19 -0.13 15.33
N ASP A 77 3.95 0.23 15.62
CA ASP A 77 2.91 0.44 14.60
C ASP A 77 2.40 1.88 14.65
N ASN A 78 2.44 2.58 13.52
CA ASN A 78 1.80 3.87 13.37
C ASN A 78 0.33 3.67 13.02
N PHE A 79 -0.54 3.74 14.02
CA PHE A 79 -1.95 3.39 13.83
C PHE A 79 -2.65 4.25 12.78
N SER A 80 -3.24 3.58 11.78
CA SER A 80 -4.19 4.17 10.85
C SER A 80 -5.06 3.07 10.27
N SER A 81 -6.38 3.22 10.44
CA SER A 81 -7.36 2.28 9.89
C SER A 81 -7.37 2.28 8.35
N GLY A 82 -6.90 3.35 7.70
CA GLY A 82 -6.88 3.46 6.24
C GLY A 82 -8.19 3.94 5.60
N ASN A 83 -9.19 4.33 6.40
CA ASN A 83 -10.47 4.84 5.91
C ASN A 83 -10.30 6.00 4.91
N ARG A 84 -9.51 7.02 5.28
CA ARG A 84 -9.29 8.19 4.41
C ARG A 84 -8.76 7.81 3.04
N GLY A 85 -7.71 6.97 2.98
CA GLY A 85 -7.14 6.56 1.70
C GLY A 85 -8.08 5.68 0.88
N ALA A 86 -8.82 4.77 1.53
CA ALA A 86 -9.81 3.93 0.87
C ALA A 86 -10.93 4.77 0.24
N THR A 87 -11.55 5.66 1.02
CA THR A 87 -12.61 6.55 0.55
C THR A 87 -12.10 7.51 -0.54
N SER A 88 -10.92 8.12 -0.36
CA SER A 88 -10.32 9.00 -1.38
C SER A 88 -10.10 8.25 -2.70
N THR A 89 -9.73 6.97 -2.67
CA THR A 89 -9.56 6.15 -3.88
C THR A 89 -10.86 6.06 -4.68
N GLU A 90 -12.00 5.85 -4.02
CA GLU A 90 -13.31 5.81 -4.68
C GLU A 90 -13.65 7.15 -5.32
N TYR A 91 -13.39 8.26 -4.62
CA TYR A 91 -13.60 9.60 -5.16
C TYR A 91 -12.71 9.91 -6.37
N PHE A 92 -11.43 9.50 -6.35
CA PHE A 92 -10.52 9.67 -7.47
C PHE A 92 -10.97 8.86 -8.70
N ILE A 93 -11.35 7.59 -8.51
CA ILE A 93 -11.86 6.74 -9.60
C ILE A 93 -13.13 7.36 -10.19
N LYS A 94 -14.06 7.84 -9.35
CA LYS A 94 -15.29 8.52 -9.78
C LYS A 94 -15.00 9.82 -10.54
N ALA A 95 -13.92 10.52 -10.19
CA ALA A 95 -13.44 11.70 -10.90
C ALA A 95 -12.65 11.38 -12.20
N GLY A 96 -12.55 10.11 -12.58
CA GLY A 96 -11.91 9.66 -13.82
C GLY A 96 -10.40 9.44 -13.71
N TYR A 97 -9.82 9.42 -12.52
CA TYR A 97 -8.41 9.09 -12.33
C TYR A 97 -8.17 7.58 -12.40
N ALA A 98 -6.94 7.21 -12.76
CA ALA A 98 -6.38 5.91 -12.44
C ALA A 98 -5.66 6.01 -11.09
N VAL A 99 -5.88 5.03 -10.22
CA VAL A 99 -5.39 5.04 -8.85
C VAL A 99 -4.46 3.86 -8.62
N ILE A 100 -3.22 4.19 -8.20
CA ILE A 100 -2.31 3.25 -7.56
C ILE A 100 -2.58 3.35 -6.06
N PHE A 101 -3.25 2.34 -5.49
CA PHE A 101 -3.58 2.26 -4.08
C PHE A 101 -2.49 1.48 -3.34
N LEU A 102 -1.54 2.19 -2.73
CA LEU A 102 -0.49 1.65 -1.88
C LEU A 102 -1.01 1.58 -0.43
N TYR A 103 -1.24 0.39 0.10
CA TYR A 103 -2.03 0.24 1.33
C TYR A 103 -1.46 -0.76 2.33
N ARG A 104 -1.68 -0.52 3.63
CA ARG A 104 -1.31 -1.46 4.70
C ARG A 104 -2.17 -2.73 4.62
N ARG A 105 -1.56 -3.91 4.61
CA ARG A 105 -2.29 -5.19 4.71
C ARG A 105 -3.19 -5.19 5.95
N GLY A 106 -4.44 -5.60 5.77
CA GLY A 106 -5.46 -5.59 6.83
C GLY A 106 -6.12 -4.23 7.08
N SER A 107 -5.70 -3.15 6.42
CA SER A 107 -6.40 -1.85 6.51
C SER A 107 -7.67 -1.82 5.65
N PHE A 108 -8.53 -0.82 5.89
CA PHE A 108 -9.75 -0.59 5.11
C PHE A 108 -9.47 -0.54 3.61
N GLN A 109 -10.34 -1.19 2.85
CA GLN A 109 -10.24 -1.29 1.39
C GLN A 109 -11.31 -0.41 0.72
N PRO A 110 -11.03 0.17 -0.47
CA PRO A 110 -12.04 0.87 -1.26
C PRO A 110 -13.25 -0.04 -1.49
N TYR A 111 -14.44 0.56 -1.44
CA TYR A 111 -15.76 -0.06 -1.59
C TYR A 111 -16.23 -0.94 -0.42
N CYS A 112 -15.38 -1.20 0.58
CA CYS A 112 -15.72 -2.05 1.72
C CYS A 112 -16.22 -1.28 2.95
N GLN A 113 -16.41 0.05 2.88
CA GLN A 113 -16.77 0.88 4.05
C GLN A 113 -18.11 0.49 4.69
N SER A 114 -19.09 0.05 3.89
CA SER A 114 -20.41 -0.34 4.38
C SER A 114 -20.52 -1.82 4.75
N LEU A 115 -19.42 -2.55 4.69
CA LEU A 115 -19.38 -3.97 5.03
C LEU A 115 -19.01 -4.13 6.51
N PRO A 116 -19.51 -5.18 7.17
CA PRO A 116 -19.11 -5.50 8.54
C PRO A 116 -17.63 -5.87 8.64
N GLU A 117 -17.11 -5.90 9.86
CA GLU A 117 -15.72 -6.25 10.13
C GLU A 117 -15.45 -7.74 9.81
N ASP A 118 -16.31 -8.65 10.29
CA ASP A 118 -16.20 -10.09 10.02
C ASP A 118 -16.96 -10.50 8.76
N LEU A 119 -16.49 -9.98 7.62
CA LEU A 119 -17.05 -10.19 6.27
C LEU A 119 -17.50 -11.63 5.98
N LEU A 120 -16.66 -12.63 6.25
CA LEU A 120 -16.94 -14.01 5.87
C LEU A 120 -18.09 -14.63 6.67
N LEU A 121 -18.19 -14.31 7.95
CA LEU A 121 -19.18 -14.91 8.85
C LEU A 121 -20.48 -14.11 8.89
N GLU A 122 -20.41 -12.80 8.64
CA GLU A 122 -21.58 -11.92 8.70
C GLU A 122 -22.26 -11.71 7.33
N CYS A 123 -21.50 -11.73 6.23
CA CYS A 123 -22.06 -11.49 4.90
C CYS A 123 -22.50 -12.77 4.19
N PHE A 124 -22.10 -13.96 4.63
CA PHE A 124 -22.36 -15.19 3.90
C PHE A 124 -23.04 -16.24 4.76
N GLU A 125 -24.02 -16.94 4.16
CA GLU A 125 -24.76 -18.02 4.78
C GLU A 125 -24.76 -19.26 3.87
N CYS A 126 -24.87 -20.44 4.48
CA CYS A 126 -24.97 -21.70 3.76
C CYS A 126 -26.44 -22.00 3.50
N SER A 127 -26.83 -22.12 2.23
CA SER A 127 -28.15 -22.57 1.82
C SER A 127 -28.23 -24.11 1.91
N ASP A 128 -29.46 -24.64 2.02
CA ASP A 128 -29.74 -26.08 2.17
C ASP A 128 -29.19 -26.93 1.01
N ASP A 129 -28.93 -26.31 -0.14
CA ASP A 129 -28.36 -26.90 -1.34
C ASP A 129 -26.81 -26.88 -1.36
N SER A 130 -26.16 -26.61 -0.21
CA SER A 130 -24.71 -26.46 -0.08
C SER A 130 -24.12 -25.30 -0.91
N THR A 131 -24.95 -24.33 -1.31
CA THR A 131 -24.46 -23.10 -1.95
C THR A 131 -24.21 -22.02 -0.90
N ILE A 132 -23.14 -21.25 -1.09
CA ILE A 132 -22.86 -20.07 -0.27
C ILE A 132 -23.62 -18.89 -0.87
N GLN A 133 -24.50 -18.26 -0.09
CA GLN A 133 -25.29 -17.10 -0.48
C GLN A 133 -24.92 -15.89 0.38
N VAL A 134 -25.24 -14.69 -0.11
CA VAL A 134 -25.02 -13.46 0.66
C VAL A 134 -26.20 -13.24 1.59
N HIS A 135 -25.93 -13.04 2.87
CA HIS A 135 -26.94 -12.77 3.90
C HIS A 135 -27.77 -11.52 3.50
N GLN A 136 -29.10 -11.65 3.56
CA GLN A 136 -30.05 -10.66 3.01
C GLN A 136 -29.76 -9.20 3.41
N PRO A 137 -29.52 -8.85 4.69
CA PRO A 137 -29.21 -7.48 5.12
C PRO A 137 -27.99 -6.84 4.42
N HIS A 138 -26.99 -7.63 4.03
CA HIS A 138 -25.74 -7.14 3.43
C HIS A 138 -25.71 -7.29 1.91
N THR A 139 -26.75 -7.86 1.30
CA THR A 139 -26.79 -8.20 -0.14
C THR A 139 -26.43 -7.01 -1.04
N GLU A 140 -27.07 -5.87 -0.84
CA GLU A 140 -26.84 -4.70 -1.70
C GLU A 140 -25.46 -4.06 -1.47
N ALA A 141 -24.96 -4.08 -0.23
CA ALA A 141 -23.63 -3.58 0.10
C ALA A 141 -22.53 -4.45 -0.54
N VAL A 142 -22.65 -5.78 -0.42
CA VAL A 142 -21.70 -6.74 -1.01
C VAL A 142 -21.76 -6.68 -2.53
N LYS A 143 -22.96 -6.70 -3.14
CA LYS A 143 -23.11 -6.60 -4.59
C LYS A 143 -22.47 -5.32 -5.13
N ARG A 144 -22.72 -4.18 -4.49
CA ARG A 144 -22.11 -2.90 -4.87
C ARG A 144 -20.59 -2.96 -4.77
N ALA A 145 -20.07 -3.42 -3.62
CA ALA A 145 -18.63 -3.47 -3.38
C ALA A 145 -17.91 -4.35 -4.41
N VAL A 146 -18.43 -5.56 -4.65
CA VAL A 146 -17.88 -6.50 -5.62
C VAL A 146 -17.95 -5.92 -7.04
N ARG A 147 -19.12 -5.45 -7.47
CA ARG A 147 -19.31 -4.90 -8.82
C ARG A 147 -18.40 -3.71 -9.07
N ASP A 148 -18.37 -2.74 -8.17
CA ASP A 148 -17.64 -1.48 -8.38
C ASP A 148 -16.12 -1.72 -8.29
N HIS A 149 -15.67 -2.62 -7.42
CA HIS A 149 -14.28 -3.08 -7.38
C HIS A 149 -13.86 -3.74 -8.71
N HIS A 150 -14.61 -4.74 -9.18
CA HIS A 150 -14.29 -5.44 -10.42
C HIS A 150 -14.36 -4.52 -11.63
N ALA A 151 -15.33 -3.60 -11.69
CA ALA A 151 -15.43 -2.61 -12.75
C ALA A 151 -14.19 -1.71 -12.80
N ALA A 152 -13.74 -1.20 -11.65
CA ALA A 152 -12.54 -0.36 -11.58
C ALA A 152 -11.26 -1.11 -12.01
N VAL A 153 -11.11 -2.37 -11.61
CA VAL A 153 -9.96 -3.20 -12.01
C VAL A 153 -10.02 -3.52 -13.51
N ALA A 154 -11.17 -3.95 -14.03
CA ALA A 154 -11.34 -4.29 -15.43
C ALA A 154 -11.16 -3.08 -16.36
N ALA A 155 -11.54 -1.87 -15.91
CA ALA A 155 -11.31 -0.62 -16.63
C ALA A 155 -9.87 -0.08 -16.53
N GLY A 156 -8.96 -0.83 -15.88
CA GLY A 156 -7.57 -0.43 -15.64
C GLY A 156 -7.45 0.84 -14.79
N GLN A 157 -8.43 1.12 -13.93
CA GLN A 157 -8.48 2.31 -13.07
C GLN A 157 -7.91 2.08 -11.68
N LEU A 158 -7.73 0.84 -11.24
CA LEU A 158 -7.27 0.54 -9.89
C LEU A 158 -6.17 -0.52 -9.89
N LEU A 159 -4.98 -0.14 -9.41
CA LEU A 159 -3.88 -1.04 -9.06
C LEU A 159 -3.69 -1.04 -7.55
N LYS A 160 -3.74 -2.21 -6.91
CA LYS A 160 -3.56 -2.36 -5.46
C LYS A 160 -2.18 -2.92 -5.14
N LEU A 161 -1.43 -2.25 -4.28
CA LEU A 161 -0.09 -2.65 -3.84
C LEU A 161 -0.04 -2.72 -2.29
N PRO A 162 0.07 -3.91 -1.69
CA PRO A 162 0.07 -4.04 -0.24
C PRO A 162 1.46 -3.86 0.38
N PHE A 163 1.56 -3.08 1.47
CA PHE A 163 2.72 -3.00 2.37
C PHE A 163 2.36 -3.39 3.80
N THR A 164 3.39 -3.59 4.62
CA THR A 164 3.28 -3.73 6.08
C THR A 164 4.32 -2.85 6.76
N THR A 165 5.60 -3.02 6.41
CA THR A 165 6.70 -2.32 7.08
C THR A 165 7.00 -0.98 6.42
N ILE A 166 7.70 -0.10 7.14
CA ILE A 166 8.25 1.13 6.58
C ILE A 166 9.22 0.86 5.41
N PHE A 167 9.99 -0.22 5.47
CA PHE A 167 10.88 -0.64 4.38
C PHE A 167 10.12 -0.98 3.10
N GLU A 168 9.02 -1.74 3.23
CA GLU A 168 8.17 -2.06 2.08
C GLU A 168 7.52 -0.80 1.50
N TYR A 169 7.01 0.07 2.39
CA TYR A 169 6.37 1.32 2.01
C TYR A 169 7.31 2.23 1.22
N LEU A 170 8.51 2.52 1.73
CA LEU A 170 9.44 3.46 1.11
C LEU A 170 10.00 2.92 -0.21
N GLN A 171 10.35 1.63 -0.29
CA GLN A 171 10.81 1.01 -1.55
C GLN A 171 9.70 1.00 -2.61
N MET A 172 8.44 0.71 -2.24
CA MET A 172 7.33 0.77 -3.18
C MET A 172 7.00 2.21 -3.60
N LEU A 173 7.01 3.16 -2.67
CA LEU A 173 6.77 4.57 -2.97
C LEU A 173 7.83 5.12 -3.93
N GLN A 174 9.11 4.78 -3.72
CA GLN A 174 10.21 5.12 -4.62
C GLN A 174 9.97 4.51 -6.01
N SER A 175 9.63 3.22 -6.08
CA SER A 175 9.34 2.53 -7.34
C SER A 175 8.17 3.17 -8.10
N ILE A 176 7.11 3.55 -7.39
CA ILE A 176 5.95 4.26 -7.97
C ILE A 176 6.37 5.65 -8.48
N ALA A 177 7.11 6.42 -7.67
CA ALA A 177 7.59 7.75 -8.04
C ALA A 177 8.48 7.72 -9.28
N MET A 178 9.40 6.76 -9.37
CA MET A 178 10.23 6.56 -10.56
C MET A 178 9.39 6.18 -11.78
N SER A 179 8.41 5.31 -11.62
CA SER A 179 7.55 4.87 -12.73
C SER A 179 6.63 5.98 -13.24
N MET A 180 6.22 6.90 -12.37
CA MET A 180 5.33 8.03 -12.69
C MET A 180 6.09 9.27 -13.19
N ARG A 181 7.42 9.25 -13.25
CA ARG A 181 8.27 10.42 -13.59
C ARG A 181 7.86 11.07 -14.91
N ASP A 182 7.56 10.27 -15.93
CA ASP A 182 7.28 10.75 -17.29
C ASP A 182 5.84 11.25 -17.49
N LEU A 183 4.97 11.12 -16.47
CA LEU A 183 3.58 11.58 -16.54
C LEU A 183 3.44 13.11 -16.37
N GLY A 184 4.47 13.78 -15.85
CA GLY A 184 4.47 15.23 -15.62
C GLY A 184 3.26 15.69 -14.80
N SER A 185 2.50 16.67 -15.31
CA SER A 185 1.32 17.23 -14.64
C SER A 185 0.13 16.27 -14.51
N HIS A 186 0.23 15.05 -15.08
CA HIS A 186 -0.80 14.02 -14.96
C HIS A 186 -0.59 13.09 -13.77
N ALA A 187 0.55 13.21 -13.08
CA ALA A 187 0.85 12.48 -11.85
C ALA A 187 0.43 13.27 -10.60
N VAL A 188 -0.21 12.60 -9.65
CA VAL A 188 -0.57 13.15 -8.33
C VAL A 188 -0.14 12.17 -7.23
N PHE A 189 0.39 12.69 -6.13
CA PHE A 189 0.63 11.91 -4.91
C PHE A 189 -0.31 12.40 -3.81
N TYR A 190 -1.16 11.50 -3.32
CA TYR A 190 -2.04 11.72 -2.18
C TYR A 190 -1.54 10.86 -1.01
N LEU A 191 -0.67 11.43 -0.19
CA LEU A 191 0.06 10.71 0.85
C LEU A 191 -0.73 10.69 2.17
N ALA A 192 -1.67 9.76 2.30
CA ALA A 192 -2.54 9.64 3.48
C ALA A 192 -2.17 8.51 4.46
N ALA A 193 -1.09 7.77 4.19
CA ALA A 193 -0.53 6.78 5.11
C ALA A 193 0.06 7.43 6.36
N ALA A 194 -0.05 6.73 7.50
CA ALA A 194 0.66 7.09 8.73
C ALA A 194 2.05 6.42 8.71
N VAL A 195 3.04 7.17 8.23
CA VAL A 195 4.42 6.71 8.10
C VAL A 195 5.14 6.89 9.43
N SER A 196 5.97 5.93 9.82
CA SER A 196 6.77 5.99 11.04
C SER A 196 7.87 7.04 10.91
N ASP A 197 7.97 7.94 11.88
CA ASP A 197 8.99 9.00 11.92
C ASP A 197 10.39 8.45 12.26
N PHE A 198 10.45 7.28 12.88
CA PHE A 198 11.67 6.62 13.31
C PHE A 198 11.70 5.19 12.79
N TYR A 199 12.90 4.67 12.54
CA TYR A 199 13.12 3.27 12.22
C TYR A 199 14.43 2.77 12.86
N VAL A 200 14.59 1.45 12.92
CA VAL A 200 15.86 0.82 13.28
C VAL A 200 16.51 0.34 11.98
N PRO A 201 17.75 0.74 11.64
CA PRO A 201 18.42 0.26 10.43
C PRO A 201 18.48 -1.26 10.39
N TRP A 202 18.17 -1.85 9.24
CA TRP A 202 18.02 -3.31 9.11
C TRP A 202 19.28 -4.08 9.50
N GLU A 203 20.46 -3.56 9.16
CA GLU A 203 21.76 -4.14 9.53
C GLU A 203 22.05 -4.09 11.03
N SER A 204 21.47 -3.13 11.75
CA SER A 204 21.60 -3.02 13.20
C SER A 204 20.63 -3.94 13.96
N MET A 205 19.66 -4.57 13.27
CA MET A 205 18.68 -5.44 13.89
C MET A 205 19.27 -6.80 14.25
N VAL A 206 18.91 -7.28 15.44
CA VAL A 206 19.19 -8.65 15.84
C VAL A 206 18.39 -9.65 15.01
N MET A 207 18.99 -10.80 14.73
CA MET A 207 18.36 -11.89 13.94
C MET A 207 17.22 -12.59 14.67
N PHE A 208 17.26 -12.63 16.00
CA PHE A 208 16.31 -13.33 16.85
C PHE A 208 15.76 -12.39 17.94
N LYS A 209 14.57 -12.74 18.46
CA LYS A 209 13.89 -12.07 19.57
C LYS A 209 14.89 -11.73 20.69
N TYR A 210 14.91 -10.48 21.16
CA TYR A 210 15.52 -10.17 22.45
C TYR A 210 14.84 -11.04 23.51
N ILE A 211 15.54 -12.05 24.02
CA ILE A 211 15.05 -12.91 25.09
C ILE A 211 15.08 -12.08 26.37
N ASN A 212 13.98 -11.39 26.66
CA ASN A 212 13.56 -11.20 28.04
C ASN A 212 12.39 -12.14 28.25
N THR A 213 12.69 -13.32 28.82
CA THR A 213 11.67 -14.16 29.42
C THR A 213 11.10 -13.38 30.60
N LEU A 214 9.90 -12.80 30.45
CA LEU A 214 9.10 -12.46 31.62
C LEU A 214 8.63 -13.80 32.20
N LEU A 215 9.42 -14.38 33.11
CA LEU A 215 8.91 -15.38 34.04
C LEU A 215 7.94 -14.63 34.95
N ILE A 216 6.65 -14.72 34.68
CA ILE A 216 5.64 -14.42 35.70
C ILE A 216 5.75 -15.58 36.68
N THR A 217 6.61 -15.45 37.69
CA THR A 217 6.55 -16.30 38.88
C THR A 217 5.21 -16.01 39.55
N ALA A 218 4.29 -16.96 39.45
CA ALA A 218 3.07 -16.96 40.22
C ALA A 218 3.41 -17.28 41.69
N ASP A 219 4.02 -16.34 42.39
CA ASP A 219 4.15 -16.35 43.84
C ASP A 219 3.13 -15.36 44.42
N ASN A 220 1.86 -15.78 44.41
CA ASN A 220 0.80 -15.46 45.38
C ASN A 220 -0.59 -15.70 44.76
N ILE A 221 -1.08 -16.95 44.87
CA ILE A 221 -2.49 -17.27 45.06
C ILE A 221 -2.56 -18.16 46.30
#